data_AF-A0A3A1U2H9-F1
#
_entry.id   AF-A0A3A1U2H9-F1
#
_cell.length_a   1.000
_cell.length_b   1.000
_cell.length_c   1.000
_cell.angle_alpha   90.00
_cell.angle_beta   90.00
_cell.angle_gamma   90.00
#
_symmetry.space_group_name_H-M   'P 1'
#
loop_
_entity.id
_entity.type
_entity.pdbx_description
1 polymer ?
#
loop_
_entity_poly.entity_id
_entity_poly.type
_entity_poly.pdbx_seq_one_letter_code
_entity_poly.pdbx_strand_id
1 'polypeptide(L)'
;MTAVERTAQALWRQALHEEQAARTIADDREAAAVRKRMRGLARAASVGVRTARLGTTVVVVRVDAAVWHESAATMRRKLAPQD
;
A
#
# COMPACT_ATOMS: atom_id res chain seq x y z
N MET A 1 -5.20 19.43 3.24
CA MET A 1 -4.79 18.02 3.08
C MET A 1 -3.32 17.88 3.44
N THR A 2 -3.00 17.09 4.47
CA THR A 2 -1.62 16.89 4.98
C THR A 2 -0.77 16.05 4.02
N ALA A 3 0.56 16.02 4.23
CA ALA A 3 1.45 15.14 3.45
C ALA A 3 1.04 13.66 3.57
N VAL A 4 0.77 13.20 4.80
CA VAL A 4 0.26 11.85 5.09
C VAL A 4 -1.02 11.55 4.31
N GLU A 5 -1.98 12.48 4.29
CA GLU A 5 -3.24 12.30 3.55
C GLU A 5 -3.02 12.20 2.04
N ARG A 6 -2.17 13.07 1.47
CA ARG A 6 -1.83 13.02 0.04
C ARG A 6 -1.18 11.68 -0.32
N THR A 7 -0.21 11.24 0.47
CA THR A 7 0.50 9.98 0.25
C THR A 7 -0.44 8.78 0.37
N ALA A 8 -1.27 8.72 1.41
CA ALA A 8 -2.27 7.67 1.56
C ALA A 8 -3.27 7.66 0.39
N GLN A 9 -3.77 8.82 -0.03
CA GLN A 9 -4.73 8.88 -1.12
C GLN A 9 -4.11 8.52 -2.48
N ALA A 10 -2.82 8.80 -2.70
CA ALA A 10 -2.09 8.33 -3.88
C ALA A 10 -1.95 6.80 -3.88
N LEU A 11 -1.44 6.22 -2.78
CA LEU A 11 -1.33 4.76 -2.62
C LEU A 11 -2.68 4.05 -2.77
N TRP A 12 -3.74 4.65 -2.25
CA TRP A 12 -5.10 4.12 -2.37
C TRP A 12 -5.58 4.07 -3.82
N ARG A 13 -5.44 5.18 -4.57
CA ARG A 13 -5.84 5.22 -5.97
C ARG A 13 -5.06 4.21 -6.81
N GLN A 14 -3.76 4.10 -6.56
CA GLN A 14 -2.92 3.13 -7.26
C GLN A 14 -3.34 1.69 -6.93
N ALA A 15 -3.52 1.35 -5.66
CA ALA A 15 -3.95 0.01 -5.25
C ALA A 15 -5.35 -0.37 -5.76
N LEU A 16 -6.23 0.60 -5.99
CA LEU A 16 -7.53 0.34 -6.63
C LEU A 16 -7.38 -0.07 -8.10
N HIS A 17 -6.45 0.55 -8.82
CA HIS A 17 -6.22 0.33 -10.25
C HIS A 17 -5.33 -0.88 -10.53
N GLU A 18 -4.21 -0.98 -9.81
CA GLU A 18 -3.15 -1.97 -10.02
C GLU A 18 -3.20 -3.14 -9.04
N GLU A 19 -4.24 -3.20 -8.21
CA GLU A 19 -4.45 -4.18 -7.12
C GLU A 19 -3.43 -4.11 -5.97
N GLN A 20 -2.34 -3.38 -6.16
CA GLN A 20 -1.30 -3.12 -5.18
C GLN A 20 -0.67 -1.74 -5.36
N ALA A 21 0.05 -1.28 -4.35
CA ALA A 21 0.89 -0.10 -4.42
C ALA A 21 2.03 -0.20 -3.40
N ALA A 22 3.19 0.38 -3.72
CA ALA A 22 4.33 0.43 -2.83
C ALA A 22 4.95 1.82 -2.87
N ARG A 23 5.40 2.33 -1.71
CA ARG A 23 6.06 3.63 -1.61
C ARG A 23 7.15 3.66 -0.56
N THR A 24 8.27 4.29 -0.92
CA THR A 24 9.34 4.59 0.03
C THR A 24 8.92 5.74 0.94
N ILE A 25 8.94 5.47 2.25
CA ILE A 25 8.68 6.42 3.34
C ILE A 25 9.73 6.16 4.41
N ALA A 26 10.76 7.00 4.50
CA ALA A 26 11.88 6.75 5.41
C ALA A 26 11.47 6.86 6.88
N ASP A 27 10.66 7.84 7.23
CA ASP A 27 10.23 8.07 8.61
C ASP A 27 9.17 7.07 9.08
N ASP A 28 9.41 6.43 10.22
CA ASP A 28 8.54 5.39 10.75
C ASP A 28 7.21 5.92 11.29
N ARG A 29 7.19 7.15 11.82
CA ARG A 29 5.96 7.78 12.32
C ARG A 29 5.04 8.13 11.15
N GLU A 30 5.62 8.67 10.07
CA GLU A 30 4.92 8.95 8.83
C GLU A 30 4.40 7.66 8.19
N ALA A 31 5.22 6.61 8.09
CA ALA A 31 4.81 5.31 7.57
C ALA A 31 3.64 4.72 8.38
N ALA A 32 3.68 4.82 9.71
CA ALA A 32 2.59 4.39 10.58
C ALA A 32 1.30 5.21 10.35
N ALA A 33 1.42 6.53 10.21
CA ALA A 33 0.30 7.42 9.95
C ALA A 33 -0.35 7.17 8.59
N VAL A 34 0.45 6.99 7.53
CA VAL A 34 -0.02 6.64 6.18
C VAL A 34 -0.76 5.31 6.20
N ARG A 35 -0.20 4.28 6.83
CA ARG A 35 -0.87 2.96 6.96
C ARG A 35 -2.19 3.04 7.72
N LYS A 36 -2.25 3.84 8.78
CA LYS A 36 -3.51 4.07 9.53
C LYS A 36 -4.55 4.74 8.64
N ARG A 37 -4.17 5.79 7.90
CA ARG A 37 -5.08 6.50 7.00
C ARG A 37 -5.57 5.60 5.86
N MET A 38 -4.68 4.81 5.27
CA MET A 38 -4.99 3.81 4.23
C MET A 38 -6.06 2.81 4.68
N ARG A 39 -5.91 2.23 5.88
CA ARG A 39 -6.93 1.31 6.43
C ARG A 39 -8.28 2.00 6.62
N GLY A 40 -8.28 3.28 6.98
CA GLY A 40 -9.51 4.08 7.06
C GLY A 40 -10.21 4.23 5.71
N LEU A 41 -9.46 4.53 4.64
CA LEU A 41 -9.98 4.64 3.28
C LEU A 41 -10.55 3.30 2.79
N ALA A 42 -9.79 2.22 2.97
CA ALA A 42 -10.20 0.88 2.57
C ALA A 42 -11.49 0.44 3.28
N ARG A 43 -11.59 0.69 4.60
CA ARG A 43 -12.81 0.41 5.38
C ARG A 43 -14.01 1.22 4.90
N ALA A 44 -13.84 2.52 4.63
CA ALA A 44 -14.92 3.36 4.14
C ALA A 44 -15.43 2.93 2.76
N ALA A 45 -14.55 2.33 1.94
CA ALA A 45 -14.89 1.81 0.62
C ALA A 45 -15.32 0.33 0.62
N SER A 46 -15.38 -0.33 1.79
CA SER A 46 -15.64 -1.77 1.92
C SER A 46 -14.68 -2.67 1.11
N VAL A 47 -13.43 -2.24 0.93
CA VAL A 47 -12.40 -3.00 0.22
C VAL A 47 -11.42 -3.60 1.22
N GLY A 48 -11.18 -4.91 1.10
CA GLY A 48 -10.17 -5.61 1.90
C GLY A 48 -8.76 -5.28 1.40
N VAL A 49 -7.89 -4.78 2.28
CA VAL A 49 -6.46 -4.56 1.98
C VAL A 49 -5.55 -5.12 3.07
N ARG A 50 -4.36 -5.58 2.69
CA ARG A 50 -3.23 -5.87 3.57
C ARG A 50 -2.20 -4.76 3.43
N THR A 51 -1.60 -4.35 4.56
CA THR A 51 -0.55 -3.31 4.58
C THR A 51 0.67 -3.83 5.34
N ALA A 52 1.84 -3.74 4.72
CA ALA A 52 3.11 -4.17 5.30
C ALA A 52 4.15 -3.04 5.28
N ARG A 53 5.18 -3.21 6.12
CA ARG A 53 6.37 -2.36 6.16
C ARG A 53 7.57 -3.26 5.84
N LEU A 54 8.31 -2.92 4.79
CA LEU A 54 9.50 -3.65 4.33
C LEU A 54 10.66 -2.65 4.27
N GLY A 55 11.53 -2.65 5.29
CA GLY A 55 12.56 -1.62 5.43
C GLY A 55 11.91 -0.22 5.45
N THR A 56 12.31 0.65 4.53
CA THR A 56 11.73 1.98 4.34
C THR A 56 10.53 2.03 3.38
N THR A 57 9.97 0.88 2.97
CA THR A 57 8.84 0.84 2.03
C THR A 57 7.55 0.46 2.74
N VAL A 58 6.46 1.17 2.45
CA VAL A 58 5.09 0.76 2.78
C VAL A 58 4.49 0.10 1.55
N VAL A 59 3.99 -1.12 1.73
CA VAL A 59 3.32 -1.88 0.68
C VAL A 59 1.85 -2.08 1.06
N VAL A 60 0.97 -1.90 0.09
CA VAL A 60 -0.47 -2.16 0.21
C VAL A 60 -0.89 -3.08 -0.92
N VAL A 61 -1.63 -4.13 -0.61
CA VAL A 61 -2.15 -5.10 -1.58
C VAL A 61 -3.61 -5.35 -1.25
N ARG A 62 -4.49 -5.32 -2.25
CA ARG A 62 -5.89 -5.73 -2.07
C ARG A 62 -5.97 -7.21 -1.75
N VAL A 63 -6.94 -7.63 -0.95
CA VAL A 63 -7.09 -9.06 -0.57
C VAL A 63 -7.49 -9.93 -1.77
N ASP A 64 -8.12 -9.35 -2.77
CA ASP A 64 -8.53 -10.01 -4.02
C ASP A 64 -7.51 -9.83 -5.17
N ALA A 65 -6.32 -9.28 -4.88
CA ALA A 65 -5.29 -9.08 -5.89
C ALA A 65 -4.77 -10.42 -6.46
N ALA A 66 -4.54 -10.47 -7.77
CA ALA A 66 -4.02 -11.65 -8.46
C ALA A 66 -2.64 -12.11 -7.92
N VAL A 67 -1.87 -11.16 -7.38
CA VAL A 67 -0.52 -11.40 -6.83
C VAL A 67 -0.50 -12.44 -5.70
N TRP A 68 -1.61 -12.68 -5.01
CA TRP A 68 -1.70 -13.72 -3.97
C TRP A 68 -1.58 -15.14 -4.52
N HIS A 69 -1.84 -15.34 -5.81
CA HIS A 69 -1.74 -16.63 -6.48
C HIS A 69 -0.39 -16.82 -7.20
N GLU A 70 0.51 -15.85 -7.08
CA GLU A 70 1.80 -15.89 -7.76
C GLU A 70 2.92 -16.46 -6.89
N SER A 71 4.02 -16.85 -7.54
CA SER A 71 5.22 -17.25 -6.80
C SER A 71 5.74 -16.09 -5.96
N ALA A 72 6.31 -16.38 -4.79
CA ALA A 72 6.93 -15.37 -3.93
C ALA A 72 8.01 -14.53 -4.67
N ALA A 73 8.71 -15.11 -5.65
CA ALA A 73 9.68 -14.40 -6.47
C ALA A 73 9.01 -13.35 -7.38
N THR A 74 7.85 -13.67 -7.97
CA THR A 74 7.06 -12.73 -8.78
C THR A 74 6.45 -11.64 -7.91
N MET A 75 5.88 -12.01 -6.75
CA MET A 75 5.35 -11.05 -5.79
C MET A 75 6.40 -10.02 -5.38
N ARG A 76 7.62 -10.44 -5.04
CA ARG A 76 8.71 -9.51 -4.66
C ARG A 76 9.06 -8.51 -5.78
N ARG A 77 9.05 -8.95 -7.04
CA ARG A 77 9.30 -8.05 -8.19
C ARG A 77 8.18 -7.05 -8.36
N LYS A 78 6.91 -7.49 -8.25
CA LYS A 78 5.73 -6.64 -8.42
C LYS A 78 5.50 -5.67 -7.27
N LEU A 79 5.92 -6.03 -6.06
CA LEU A 79 5.78 -5.22 -4.86
C LEU A 79 7.01 -4.33 -4.58
N ALA A 80 8.01 -4.35 -5.47
CA ALA A 80 9.11 -3.42 -5.40
C ALA A 80 8.60 -1.99 -5.67
N PRO A 81 8.99 -1.00 -4.85
CA PRO A 81 8.59 0.39 -5.09
C PRO A 81 9.03 0.86 -6.48
N GLN A 82 8.13 1.54 -7.17
CA GLN A 82 8.35 2.05 -8.54
C GLN A 82 8.67 3.56 -8.53
N ASP A 83 8.75 4.17 -7.34
CA ASP A 83 9.00 5.59 -7.11
C ASP A 83 10.51 5.92 -7.11
#